data_AF-A0A4Q5P2R4-F1
#
_entry.id   AF-A0A4Q5P2R4-F1
#
_cell.length_a   1.000
_cell.length_b   1.000
_cell.length_c   1.000
_cell.angle_alpha   90.00
_cell.angle_beta   90.00
_cell.angle_gamma   90.00
#
_symmetry.space_group_name_H-M   'P 1'
#
loop_
_entity.id
_entity.type
_entity.pdbx_description
1 polymer ?
#
loop_
_entity_poly.entity_id
_entity_poly.type
_entity_poly.pdbx_seq_one_letter_code
_entity_poly.pdbx_strand_id
1 'polypeptide(L)'
;MKISFLLLLMGLLGGVAHAQTQTKPLSKAPYNFVVGTQTIGASYGFTTESRLVESARGILEMGSDILKFSLPTKPEEGVTAKNLTEVVNLNPSVKTILSLPFSNVLMWAYPVEERGEGVTNPLNLDANYRELYDLTRYLLTNFKGTGKTFYLGNWEGDWHLLHIDPNYTPTEAEVKAMIDWVNIRQKAVDDAKRDTPHEGVEVYFYLEVNRVQDAIAGKTRLSNAVLSLTNPDFVSYSAYDSIGGDIEKQLPVALDFIQSQLKTKAGLPAKRVWIGEYGFPAMRYSPQQQDRESRHVMRAALNWGCPFALYWEFYNNEVEDGKQQGFWMVDDKNQQQPIYRTHQQFLKSARTYVADFKRKQGRVPSREEFNLHAMNWLPLQ
;
A
#
# COMPACT_ATOMS: atom_id res chain seq x y z
N MET A 1 -74.13 -21.32 -33.90
CA MET A 1 -73.09 -20.84 -34.84
C MET A 1 -72.24 -19.81 -34.11
N LYS A 2 -70.89 -19.93 -34.15
CA LYS A 2 -69.84 -19.24 -33.35
C LYS A 2 -69.64 -19.88 -31.96
N ILE A 3 -68.60 -20.69 -31.67
CA ILE A 3 -67.12 -20.52 -31.63
C ILE A 3 -66.65 -19.50 -30.57
N SER A 4 -66.22 -20.10 -29.44
CA SER A 4 -65.05 -19.85 -28.56
C SER A 4 -64.53 -18.43 -28.28
N PHE A 5 -64.30 -18.10 -27.01
CA PHE A 5 -62.96 -18.11 -26.38
C PHE A 5 -63.04 -17.87 -24.87
N LEU A 6 -62.46 -18.79 -24.10
CA LEU A 6 -62.28 -18.73 -22.64
C LEU A 6 -60.96 -18.00 -22.37
N LEU A 7 -60.97 -16.91 -21.60
CA LEU A 7 -59.75 -16.23 -21.16
C LEU A 7 -59.05 -17.07 -20.09
N LEU A 8 -57.81 -17.49 -20.39
CA LEU A 8 -56.87 -18.06 -19.43
C LEU A 8 -55.98 -16.93 -18.89
N LEU A 9 -56.08 -16.65 -17.59
CA LEU A 9 -55.18 -15.71 -16.89
C LEU A 9 -53.87 -16.46 -16.57
N MET A 10 -52.79 -16.15 -17.26
CA MET A 10 -51.43 -16.58 -16.87
C MET A 10 -50.85 -15.60 -15.86
N GLY A 11 -50.71 -16.03 -14.60
CA GLY A 11 -49.90 -15.35 -13.60
C GLY A 11 -48.43 -15.68 -13.78
N LEU A 12 -47.64 -14.70 -14.20
CA LEU A 12 -46.18 -14.74 -14.20
C LEU A 12 -45.67 -14.38 -12.80
N LEU A 13 -45.30 -15.40 -12.01
CA LEU A 13 -44.48 -15.23 -10.81
C LEU A 13 -43.02 -15.01 -11.25
N GLY A 14 -42.60 -13.74 -11.30
CA GLY A 14 -41.21 -13.36 -11.50
C GLY A 14 -40.39 -13.66 -10.24
N GLY A 15 -39.65 -14.77 -10.26
CA GLY A 15 -38.63 -15.06 -9.25
C GLY A 15 -37.40 -14.18 -9.46
N VAL A 16 -37.16 -13.24 -8.54
CA VAL A 16 -35.91 -12.48 -8.48
C VAL A 16 -34.84 -13.41 -7.90
N ALA A 17 -34.06 -14.05 -8.76
CA ALA A 17 -32.85 -14.76 -8.36
C ALA A 17 -31.83 -13.73 -7.84
N HIS A 18 -31.67 -13.65 -6.53
CA HIS A 18 -30.51 -13.01 -5.92
C HIS A 18 -29.28 -13.82 -6.31
N ALA A 19 -28.51 -13.31 -7.27
CA ALA A 19 -27.18 -13.80 -7.55
C ALA A 19 -26.31 -13.53 -6.31
N GLN A 20 -26.20 -14.54 -5.45
CA GLN A 20 -25.12 -14.58 -4.46
C GLN A 20 -23.82 -14.61 -5.25
N THR A 21 -23.15 -13.47 -5.34
CA THR A 21 -21.74 -13.39 -5.72
C THR A 21 -20.97 -14.21 -4.69
N GLN A 22 -20.73 -15.48 -5.00
CA GLN A 22 -19.74 -16.29 -4.30
C GLN A 22 -18.38 -15.67 -4.57
N THR A 23 -17.97 -14.76 -3.71
CA THR A 23 -16.57 -14.42 -3.55
C THR A 23 -15.87 -15.71 -3.15
N LYS A 24 -14.98 -16.21 -4.01
CA LYS A 24 -14.01 -17.23 -3.59
C LYS A 24 -13.41 -16.77 -2.26
N PRO A 25 -13.25 -17.64 -1.26
CA PRO A 25 -12.48 -17.26 -0.09
C PRO A 25 -11.11 -16.83 -0.61
N LEU A 26 -10.74 -15.57 -0.31
CA LEU A 26 -9.32 -15.24 -0.24
C LEU A 26 -8.65 -16.35 0.57
N SER A 27 -7.44 -16.73 0.17
CA SER A 27 -6.62 -17.76 0.81
C SER A 27 -6.61 -17.64 2.35
N LYS A 28 -6.02 -18.59 3.08
CA LYS A 28 -5.80 -18.52 4.54
C LYS A 28 -4.85 -17.36 4.95
N ALA A 29 -5.01 -16.18 4.36
CA ALA A 29 -4.27 -14.97 4.60
C ALA A 29 -4.40 -14.59 6.08
N PRO A 30 -3.30 -14.22 6.72
CA PRO A 30 -3.30 -13.69 8.07
C PRO A 30 -4.22 -12.47 8.19
N TYR A 31 -4.78 -12.27 9.39
CA TYR A 31 -5.67 -11.14 9.64
C TYR A 31 -4.88 -9.82 9.58
N ASN A 32 -5.25 -8.92 8.67
CA ASN A 32 -4.58 -7.63 8.49
C ASN A 32 -5.01 -6.62 9.57
N PHE A 33 -4.05 -6.05 10.30
CA PHE A 33 -4.30 -5.09 11.39
C PHE A 33 -4.27 -3.60 10.98
N VAL A 34 -4.18 -3.28 9.68
CA VAL A 34 -4.21 -1.92 9.09
C VAL A 34 -2.96 -1.09 9.36
N VAL A 35 -2.56 -0.97 10.62
CA VAL A 35 -1.51 -0.06 11.08
C VAL A 35 -0.12 -0.67 10.86
N GLY A 36 0.78 0.08 10.26
CA GLY A 36 2.16 -0.33 10.02
C GLY A 36 3.11 0.85 9.85
N THR A 37 4.34 0.54 9.43
CA THR A 37 5.40 1.51 9.15
C THR A 37 6.27 0.97 8.01
N GLN A 38 7.34 1.67 7.69
CA GLN A 38 8.25 1.33 6.61
C GLN A 38 9.72 1.52 6.98
N THR A 39 10.59 1.05 6.09
CA THR A 39 12.03 1.25 6.17
C THR A 39 12.58 1.60 4.79
N ILE A 40 12.86 2.87 4.57
CA ILE A 40 13.28 3.38 3.27
C ILE A 40 14.49 4.28 3.44
N GLY A 41 15.68 3.76 3.13
CA GLY A 41 16.89 4.58 3.11
C GLY A 41 17.37 5.08 4.48
N ALA A 42 16.96 4.41 5.57
CA ALA A 42 17.33 4.72 6.96
C ALA A 42 18.76 5.26 7.07
N SER A 43 18.92 6.43 7.71
CA SER A 43 20.21 7.15 7.77
C SER A 43 21.16 6.59 8.84
N TYR A 44 20.66 5.85 9.82
CA TYR A 44 21.43 5.24 10.90
C TYR A 44 20.99 3.80 11.19
N GLY A 45 21.77 3.12 12.04
CA GLY A 45 21.50 1.80 12.62
C GLY A 45 22.38 1.61 13.86
N PHE A 46 22.02 0.64 14.70
CA PHE A 46 22.63 0.41 16.01
C PHE A 46 23.27 -0.97 16.14
N THR A 47 23.28 -1.75 15.07
CA THR A 47 23.88 -3.09 14.99
C THR A 47 24.87 -3.21 13.83
N THR A 48 25.45 -4.40 13.66
CA THR A 48 26.28 -4.75 12.50
C THR A 48 25.48 -5.29 11.31
N GLU A 49 24.16 -5.50 11.46
CA GLU A 49 23.30 -5.85 10.33
C GLU A 49 23.19 -4.64 9.38
N SER A 50 22.79 -4.91 8.13
CA SER A 50 22.43 -3.80 7.25
C SER A 50 21.23 -3.06 7.84
N ARG A 51 21.16 -1.73 7.65
CA ARG A 51 20.07 -0.89 8.17
C ARG A 51 18.69 -1.40 7.75
N LEU A 52 18.56 -1.98 6.54
CA LEU A 52 17.34 -2.60 6.05
C LEU A 52 16.92 -3.84 6.84
N VAL A 53 17.87 -4.69 7.24
CA VAL A 53 17.58 -5.90 8.03
C VAL A 53 17.27 -5.51 9.47
N GLU A 54 18.09 -4.62 10.05
CA GLU A 54 17.91 -4.16 11.43
C GLU A 54 16.52 -3.52 11.63
N SER A 55 16.16 -2.57 10.77
CA SER A 55 14.86 -1.90 10.84
C SER A 55 13.71 -2.88 10.61
N ALA A 56 13.82 -3.81 9.64
CA ALA A 56 12.79 -4.81 9.41
C ALA A 56 12.58 -5.72 10.63
N ARG A 57 13.65 -6.12 11.33
CA ARG A 57 13.52 -6.85 12.60
C ARG A 57 12.87 -5.99 13.68
N GLY A 58 13.25 -4.72 13.78
CA GLY A 58 12.62 -3.78 14.72
C GLY A 58 11.13 -3.59 14.45
N ILE A 59 10.71 -3.56 13.19
CA ILE A 59 9.29 -3.51 12.78
C ILE A 59 8.53 -4.78 13.21
N LEU A 60 9.14 -5.96 13.08
CA LEU A 60 8.55 -7.21 13.62
C LEU A 60 8.45 -7.19 15.14
N GLU A 61 9.49 -6.72 15.83
CA GLU A 61 9.53 -6.65 17.29
C GLU A 61 8.46 -5.69 17.83
N MET A 62 8.20 -4.60 17.11
CA MET A 62 7.06 -3.71 17.38
C MET A 62 5.72 -4.47 17.27
N GLY A 63 5.68 -5.59 16.55
CA GLY A 63 4.52 -6.46 16.39
C GLY A 63 3.83 -6.34 15.04
N SER A 64 4.41 -5.62 14.08
CA SER A 64 3.84 -5.44 12.74
C SER A 64 4.03 -6.69 11.90
N ASP A 65 3.00 -7.06 11.14
CA ASP A 65 3.07 -8.07 10.07
C ASP A 65 3.13 -7.43 8.67
N ILE A 66 3.30 -6.11 8.63
CA ILE A 66 3.45 -5.30 7.42
C ILE A 66 4.89 -4.78 7.33
N LEU A 67 5.49 -4.95 6.15
CA LEU A 67 6.77 -4.36 5.77
C LEU A 67 6.59 -3.56 4.48
N LYS A 68 6.92 -2.26 4.48
CA LYS A 68 7.13 -1.48 3.25
C LYS A 68 8.60 -1.07 3.13
N PHE A 69 9.20 -1.24 1.96
CA PHE A 69 10.59 -0.86 1.68
C PHE A 69 10.79 -0.47 0.21
N SER A 70 11.93 0.13 -0.12
CA SER A 70 12.31 0.37 -1.52
C SER A 70 13.22 -0.77 -2.01
N LEU A 71 12.82 -1.49 -3.05
CA LEU A 71 13.68 -2.51 -3.65
C LEU A 71 14.85 -1.79 -4.35
N PRO A 72 16.11 -2.09 -3.96
CA PRO A 72 17.25 -1.39 -4.53
C PRO A 72 17.42 -1.75 -6.01
N THR A 73 17.93 -0.83 -6.83
CA THR A 73 18.21 -1.12 -8.25
C THR A 73 19.53 -1.86 -8.47
N LYS A 74 20.34 -2.00 -7.41
CA LYS A 74 21.57 -2.79 -7.41
C LYS A 74 21.58 -3.74 -6.21
N PRO A 75 22.10 -4.96 -6.34
CA PRO A 75 22.16 -5.87 -5.21
C PRO A 75 23.10 -5.37 -4.12
N GLU A 76 24.31 -4.96 -4.50
CA GLU A 76 25.36 -4.45 -3.62
C GLU A 76 26.23 -3.45 -4.38
N GLU A 77 27.13 -2.76 -3.69
CA GLU A 77 28.11 -1.88 -4.33
C GLU A 77 29.03 -2.68 -5.26
N GLY A 78 29.25 -2.19 -6.48
CA GLY A 78 30.07 -2.88 -7.49
C GLY A 78 29.40 -4.08 -8.17
N VAL A 79 28.21 -4.52 -7.72
CA VAL A 79 27.48 -5.63 -8.36
C VAL A 79 26.44 -5.10 -9.35
N THR A 80 26.45 -5.65 -10.56
CA THR A 80 25.45 -5.35 -11.60
C THR A 80 24.45 -6.50 -11.69
N ALA A 81 23.17 -6.18 -11.51
CA ALA A 81 22.06 -7.08 -11.83
C ALA A 81 21.49 -6.73 -13.20
N LYS A 82 20.94 -7.72 -13.91
CA LYS A 82 20.29 -7.50 -15.21
C LYS A 82 18.79 -7.23 -15.11
N ASN A 83 18.19 -7.57 -13.97
CA ASN A 83 16.77 -7.39 -13.71
C ASN A 83 16.48 -7.45 -12.19
N LEU A 84 15.27 -7.08 -11.80
CA LEU A 84 14.78 -7.13 -10.42
C LEU A 84 14.88 -8.51 -9.75
N THR A 85 14.72 -9.60 -10.50
CA THR A 85 14.85 -10.96 -9.93
C THR A 85 16.31 -11.24 -9.54
N GLU A 86 17.27 -10.81 -10.34
CA GLU A 86 18.68 -10.87 -9.98
C GLU A 86 19.01 -9.95 -8.79
N VAL A 87 18.40 -8.76 -8.69
CA VAL A 87 18.53 -7.91 -7.49
C VAL A 87 18.15 -8.70 -6.24
N VAL A 88 16.97 -9.30 -6.21
CA VAL A 88 16.50 -10.08 -5.06
C VAL A 88 17.43 -11.27 -4.79
N ASN A 89 17.87 -11.97 -5.83
CA ASN A 89 18.74 -13.14 -5.69
C ASN A 89 20.18 -12.84 -5.33
N LEU A 90 20.67 -11.63 -5.55
CA LEU A 90 22.06 -11.26 -5.25
C LEU A 90 22.18 -10.38 -4.01
N ASN A 91 21.08 -9.83 -3.48
CA ASN A 91 21.10 -8.99 -2.29
C ASN A 91 20.77 -9.80 -1.01
N PRO A 92 21.74 -10.05 -0.11
CA PRO A 92 21.52 -10.80 1.12
C PRO A 92 20.52 -10.13 2.07
N SER A 93 20.48 -8.79 2.09
CA SER A 93 19.56 -8.03 2.95
C SER A 93 18.11 -8.20 2.49
N VAL A 94 17.86 -8.08 1.18
CA VAL A 94 16.53 -8.31 0.59
C VAL A 94 16.08 -9.75 0.83
N LYS A 95 16.94 -10.75 0.59
CA LYS A 95 16.60 -12.15 0.92
C LYS A 95 16.22 -12.33 2.38
N THR A 96 17.01 -11.74 3.28
CA THR A 96 16.78 -11.83 4.72
C THR A 96 15.41 -11.28 5.08
N ILE A 97 15.08 -10.05 4.66
CA ILE A 97 13.79 -9.44 5.01
C ILE A 97 12.58 -10.14 4.36
N LEU A 98 12.74 -10.73 3.17
CA LEU A 98 11.66 -11.49 2.53
C LEU A 98 11.41 -12.83 3.25
N SER A 99 12.44 -13.41 3.88
CA SER A 99 12.32 -14.64 4.70
C SER A 99 11.66 -14.42 6.06
N LEU A 100 11.61 -13.19 6.54
CA LEU A 100 10.97 -12.83 7.80
C LEU A 100 9.44 -13.05 7.77
N PRO A 101 8.76 -13.29 8.90
CA PRO A 101 7.35 -13.70 8.95
C PRO A 101 6.33 -12.56 8.73
N PHE A 102 6.65 -11.58 7.90
CA PHE A 102 5.68 -10.59 7.43
C PHE A 102 4.60 -11.24 6.57
N SER A 103 3.35 -10.84 6.78
CA SER A 103 2.20 -11.33 6.00
C SER A 103 1.93 -10.44 4.80
N ASN A 104 2.19 -9.14 4.93
CA ASN A 104 2.03 -8.14 3.88
C ASN A 104 3.38 -7.48 3.60
N VAL A 105 3.87 -7.58 2.37
CA VAL A 105 5.16 -7.02 1.96
C VAL A 105 4.94 -6.08 0.79
N LEU A 106 5.03 -4.78 1.05
CA LEU A 106 4.93 -3.73 0.04
C LEU A 106 6.34 -3.32 -0.38
N MET A 107 6.54 -3.09 -1.67
CA MET A 107 7.81 -2.56 -2.15
C MET A 107 7.63 -1.61 -3.32
N TRP A 108 8.42 -0.54 -3.33
CA TRP A 108 8.68 0.17 -4.57
C TRP A 108 9.60 -0.67 -5.43
N ALA A 109 9.24 -0.85 -6.69
CA ALA A 109 9.97 -1.72 -7.62
C ALA A 109 10.15 -0.99 -8.94
N TYR A 110 11.39 -0.62 -9.27
CA TYR A 110 11.73 0.00 -10.55
C TYR A 110 12.70 -0.92 -11.30
N PRO A 111 12.47 -1.19 -12.60
CA PRO A 111 13.43 -1.89 -13.46
C PRO A 111 14.87 -1.41 -13.27
N VAL A 112 15.84 -2.30 -13.40
CA VAL A 112 17.26 -1.96 -13.12
C VAL A 112 17.78 -0.86 -14.05
N GLU A 113 17.28 -0.80 -15.28
CA GLU A 113 17.61 0.22 -16.28
C GLU A 113 16.87 1.56 -16.05
N GLU A 114 15.88 1.61 -15.15
CA GLU A 114 15.16 2.83 -14.78
C GLU A 114 15.98 3.64 -13.75
N ARG A 115 16.93 4.45 -14.23
CA ARG A 115 17.60 5.50 -13.44
C ARG A 115 17.36 6.89 -14.05
N GLY A 116 16.81 7.78 -13.22
CA GLY A 116 17.33 9.15 -13.10
C GLY A 116 16.73 10.25 -13.98
N GLU A 117 15.78 9.96 -14.86
CA GLU A 117 14.92 10.96 -15.52
C GLU A 117 13.51 10.37 -15.54
N GLY A 118 12.49 11.19 -15.30
CA GLY A 118 11.16 10.77 -14.86
C GLY A 118 10.52 9.58 -15.59
N VAL A 119 9.59 8.92 -14.89
CA VAL A 119 8.74 7.78 -15.32
C VAL A 119 8.00 7.99 -16.66
N THR A 120 8.11 9.18 -17.26
CA THR A 120 7.50 9.55 -18.55
C THR A 120 8.31 9.11 -19.78
N ASN A 121 9.49 8.49 -19.64
CA ASN A 121 10.24 7.98 -20.81
C ASN A 121 9.56 6.73 -21.42
N PRO A 122 9.00 6.80 -22.65
CA PRO A 122 8.27 5.69 -23.27
C PRO A 122 9.13 4.46 -23.61
N LEU A 123 10.46 4.61 -23.68
CA LEU A 123 11.40 3.53 -24.00
C LEU A 123 11.56 2.50 -22.87
N ASN A 124 10.98 2.75 -21.70
CA ASN A 124 11.13 1.89 -20.52
C ASN A 124 9.91 0.98 -20.24
N LEU A 125 8.89 0.97 -21.11
CA LEU A 125 7.69 0.14 -20.93
C LEU A 125 7.99 -1.37 -21.01
N ASP A 126 8.91 -1.77 -21.89
CA ASP A 126 9.29 -3.18 -22.06
C ASP A 126 10.04 -3.74 -20.85
N ALA A 127 10.93 -2.95 -20.23
CA ALA A 127 11.60 -3.36 -19.00
C ALA A 127 10.61 -3.38 -17.83
N ASN A 128 9.71 -2.39 -17.75
CA ASN A 128 8.61 -2.39 -16.79
C ASN A 128 7.73 -3.65 -16.93
N TYR A 129 7.41 -4.09 -18.15
CA TYR A 129 6.71 -5.34 -18.35
C TYR A 129 7.53 -6.55 -17.88
N ARG A 130 8.72 -6.75 -18.47
CA ARG A 130 9.52 -7.97 -18.28
C ARG A 130 9.96 -8.13 -16.83
N GLU A 131 10.49 -7.08 -16.21
CA GLU A 131 11.07 -7.18 -14.88
C GLU A 131 10.00 -7.33 -13.78
N LEU A 132 8.84 -6.66 -13.89
CA LEU A 132 7.75 -6.90 -12.95
C LEU A 132 7.08 -8.26 -13.17
N TYR A 133 6.98 -8.71 -14.43
CA TYR A 133 6.49 -10.05 -14.73
C TYR A 133 7.41 -11.10 -14.07
N ASP A 134 8.71 -11.03 -14.33
CA ASP A 134 9.70 -11.98 -13.78
C ASP A 134 9.76 -11.92 -12.24
N LEU A 135 9.77 -10.71 -11.65
CA LEU A 135 9.72 -10.56 -10.19
C LEU A 135 8.44 -11.16 -9.61
N THR A 136 7.29 -10.95 -10.26
CA THR A 136 6.01 -11.54 -9.82
C THR A 136 6.07 -13.06 -9.88
N ARG A 137 6.57 -13.65 -10.97
CA ARG A 137 6.77 -15.10 -11.09
C ARG A 137 7.69 -15.63 -10.00
N TYR A 138 8.78 -14.93 -9.73
CA TYR A 138 9.74 -15.28 -8.69
C TYR A 138 9.06 -15.30 -7.31
N LEU A 139 8.31 -14.25 -6.95
CA LEU A 139 7.63 -14.15 -5.66
C LEU A 139 6.57 -15.24 -5.51
N LEU A 140 5.74 -15.47 -6.54
CA LEU A 140 4.72 -16.51 -6.55
C LEU A 140 5.31 -17.93 -6.42
N THR A 141 6.46 -18.18 -7.04
CA THR A 141 7.13 -19.49 -7.02
C THR A 141 7.82 -19.75 -5.69
N ASN A 142 8.62 -18.80 -5.20
CA ASN A 142 9.50 -19.00 -4.05
C ASN A 142 8.78 -18.85 -2.71
N PHE A 143 7.65 -18.14 -2.67
CA PHE A 143 6.86 -17.93 -1.45
C PHE A 143 5.51 -18.67 -1.48
N LYS A 144 5.34 -19.64 -2.38
CA LYS A 144 4.16 -20.51 -2.43
C LYS A 144 3.88 -21.14 -1.05
N GLY A 145 2.63 -21.07 -0.61
CA GLY A 145 2.16 -21.66 0.65
C GLY A 145 2.55 -20.88 1.91
N THR A 146 3.26 -19.76 1.81
CA THR A 146 3.69 -18.97 2.98
C THR A 146 2.57 -18.12 3.58
N GLY A 147 1.48 -17.88 2.85
CA GLY A 147 0.41 -16.95 3.20
C GLY A 147 0.75 -15.48 2.95
N LYS A 148 1.90 -15.18 2.35
CA LYS A 148 2.34 -13.80 2.06
C LYS A 148 1.53 -13.17 0.94
N THR A 149 1.30 -11.87 1.08
CA THR A 149 0.81 -11.01 0.00
C THR A 149 1.86 -9.94 -0.28
N PHE A 150 2.29 -9.87 -1.54
CA PHE A 150 3.21 -8.85 -2.03
C PHE A 150 2.47 -7.75 -2.77
N TYR A 151 2.92 -6.51 -2.58
CA TYR A 151 2.38 -5.34 -3.27
C TYR A 151 3.55 -4.62 -3.95
N LEU A 152 3.56 -4.58 -5.28
CA LEU A 152 4.58 -3.91 -6.07
C LEU A 152 4.05 -2.55 -6.49
N GLY A 153 4.80 -1.48 -6.26
CA GLY A 153 4.35 -0.13 -6.62
C GLY A 153 5.49 0.83 -6.87
N ASN A 154 5.20 2.11 -6.67
CA ASN A 154 6.08 3.24 -6.92
C ASN A 154 6.07 4.22 -5.76
N TRP A 155 7.06 5.11 -5.75
CA TRP A 155 7.09 6.30 -4.92
C TRP A 155 6.28 7.40 -5.60
N GLU A 156 5.36 8.03 -4.84
CA GLU A 156 4.78 9.35 -5.11
C GLU A 156 4.64 9.73 -6.61
N GLY A 157 3.71 9.07 -7.29
CA GLY A 157 3.60 9.12 -8.75
C GLY A 157 3.28 10.49 -9.35
N ASP A 158 2.71 11.41 -8.56
CA ASP A 158 2.53 12.78 -9.04
C ASP A 158 3.88 13.46 -9.23
N TRP A 159 4.88 13.18 -8.39
CA TRP A 159 6.21 13.80 -8.56
C TRP A 159 6.89 13.41 -9.84
N HIS A 160 6.68 12.18 -10.30
CA HIS A 160 7.14 11.76 -11.61
C HIS A 160 6.42 12.48 -12.76
N LEU A 161 5.11 12.68 -12.63
CA LEU A 161 4.31 13.39 -13.64
C LEU A 161 4.60 14.90 -13.67
N LEU A 162 5.00 15.46 -12.53
CA LEU A 162 5.22 16.88 -12.31
C LEU A 162 6.69 17.30 -12.41
N HIS A 163 7.60 16.36 -12.70
CA HIS A 163 9.05 16.60 -12.71
C HIS A 163 9.57 17.24 -11.41
N ILE A 164 9.00 16.82 -10.27
CA ILE A 164 9.28 17.37 -8.93
C ILE A 164 8.89 18.87 -8.78
N ASP A 165 8.23 19.49 -9.76
CA ASP A 165 7.73 20.87 -9.66
C ASP A 165 6.21 20.90 -9.41
N PRO A 166 5.74 21.28 -8.21
CA PRO A 166 4.30 21.30 -7.89
C PRO A 166 3.47 22.25 -8.76
N ASN A 167 4.11 23.21 -9.44
CA ASN A 167 3.44 24.16 -10.34
C ASN A 167 3.45 23.70 -11.80
N TYR A 168 4.15 22.60 -12.11
CA TYR A 168 4.17 22.05 -13.45
C TYR A 168 2.77 21.65 -13.90
N THR A 169 2.47 21.92 -15.17
CA THR A 169 1.24 21.50 -15.83
C THR A 169 1.60 20.41 -16.85
N PRO A 170 1.27 19.14 -16.58
CA PRO A 170 1.57 18.05 -17.49
C PRO A 170 0.90 18.22 -18.85
N THR A 171 1.64 17.91 -19.90
CA THR A 171 1.11 17.81 -21.26
C THR A 171 0.24 16.56 -21.41
N GLU A 172 -0.64 16.55 -22.42
CA GLU A 172 -1.44 15.35 -22.75
C GLU A 172 -0.55 14.14 -23.08
N ALA A 173 0.61 14.38 -23.69
CA ALA A 173 1.57 13.32 -24.02
C ALA A 173 2.19 12.68 -22.76
N GLU A 174 2.54 13.47 -21.75
CA GLU A 174 3.07 12.95 -20.48
C GLU A 174 2.00 12.22 -19.67
N VAL A 175 0.76 12.74 -19.65
CA VAL A 175 -0.38 12.04 -19.06
C VAL A 175 -0.58 10.69 -19.76
N LYS A 176 -0.53 10.66 -21.10
CA LYS A 176 -0.63 9.41 -21.86
C LYS A 176 0.52 8.45 -21.54
N ALA A 177 1.76 8.92 -21.48
CA ALA A 177 2.91 8.09 -21.14
C ALA A 177 2.76 7.47 -19.74
N MET A 178 2.25 8.24 -18.78
CA MET A 178 1.98 7.75 -17.43
C MET A 178 0.82 6.72 -17.40
N ILE A 179 -0.24 6.91 -18.21
CA ILE A 179 -1.29 5.91 -18.39
C ILE A 179 -0.71 4.60 -18.95
N ASP A 180 0.13 4.68 -19.98
CA ASP A 180 0.78 3.51 -20.58
C ASP A 180 1.68 2.81 -19.55
N TRP A 181 2.42 3.57 -18.74
CA TRP A 181 3.30 3.05 -17.68
C TRP A 181 2.53 2.33 -16.56
N VAL A 182 1.43 2.91 -16.07
CA VAL A 182 0.58 2.25 -15.06
C VAL A 182 -0.05 0.96 -15.64
N ASN A 183 -0.56 1.03 -16.87
CA ASN A 183 -1.20 -0.11 -17.52
C ASN A 183 -0.23 -1.27 -17.80
N ILE A 184 0.99 -0.98 -18.26
CA ILE A 184 1.96 -2.04 -18.57
C ILE A 184 2.41 -2.78 -17.31
N ARG A 185 2.57 -2.06 -16.19
CA ARG A 185 2.95 -2.64 -14.89
C ARG A 185 1.84 -3.49 -14.29
N GLN A 186 0.59 -3.02 -14.36
CA GLN A 186 -0.56 -3.85 -13.97
C GLN A 186 -0.65 -5.10 -14.85
N LYS A 187 -0.51 -4.94 -16.17
CA LYS A 187 -0.55 -6.06 -17.11
C LYS A 187 0.54 -7.10 -16.83
N ALA A 188 1.75 -6.67 -16.48
CA ALA A 188 2.84 -7.55 -16.12
C ALA A 188 2.50 -8.45 -14.92
N VAL A 189 1.92 -7.86 -13.85
CA VAL A 189 1.49 -8.60 -12.66
C VAL A 189 0.33 -9.55 -13.00
N ASP A 190 -0.68 -9.08 -13.72
CA ASP A 190 -1.83 -9.91 -14.12
C ASP A 190 -1.42 -11.11 -14.97
N ASP A 191 -0.54 -10.89 -15.96
CA ASP A 191 -0.02 -11.94 -16.84
C ASP A 191 0.84 -12.94 -16.05
N ALA A 192 1.73 -12.47 -15.18
CA ALA A 192 2.58 -13.35 -14.36
C ALA A 192 1.76 -14.23 -13.40
N LYS A 193 0.68 -13.68 -12.80
CA LYS A 193 -0.25 -14.44 -11.97
C LYS A 193 -0.98 -15.51 -12.78
N ARG A 194 -1.46 -15.18 -13.99
CA ARG A 194 -2.11 -16.14 -14.88
C ARG A 194 -1.16 -17.27 -15.28
N ASP A 195 0.09 -16.94 -15.59
CA ASP A 195 1.06 -17.88 -16.20
C ASP A 195 1.89 -18.66 -15.17
N THR A 196 1.67 -18.44 -13.87
CA THR A 196 2.44 -19.07 -12.78
C THR A 196 1.51 -19.79 -11.83
N PRO A 197 1.53 -21.14 -11.77
CA PRO A 197 0.76 -21.87 -10.77
C PRO A 197 1.20 -21.49 -9.35
N HIS A 198 0.28 -20.94 -8.56
CA HIS A 198 0.54 -20.49 -7.20
C HIS A 198 -0.63 -20.84 -6.27
N GLU A 199 -0.33 -21.00 -4.99
CA GLU A 199 -1.32 -21.23 -3.94
C GLU A 199 -0.77 -20.67 -2.63
N GLY A 200 -1.63 -20.06 -1.81
CA GLY A 200 -1.22 -19.53 -0.51
C GLY A 200 -0.14 -18.45 -0.63
N VAL A 201 -0.15 -17.67 -1.71
CA VAL A 201 0.68 -16.49 -1.94
C VAL A 201 -0.03 -15.60 -2.94
N GLU A 202 0.03 -14.29 -2.76
CA GLU A 202 -0.56 -13.31 -3.68
C GLU A 202 0.44 -12.23 -4.04
N VAL A 203 0.31 -11.68 -5.24
CA VAL A 203 1.03 -10.47 -5.69
C VAL A 203 0.00 -9.52 -6.27
N TYR A 204 0.13 -8.23 -5.99
CA TYR A 204 -0.71 -7.16 -6.52
C TYR A 204 0.15 -5.98 -6.97
N PHE A 205 -0.34 -5.21 -7.94
CA PHE A 205 0.23 -3.92 -8.30
C PHE A 205 -0.54 -2.79 -7.61
N TYR A 206 0.18 -1.80 -7.08
CA TYR A 206 -0.41 -0.55 -6.60
C TYR A 206 0.22 0.67 -7.25
N LEU A 207 -0.60 1.67 -7.51
CA LEU A 207 -0.15 3.00 -7.91
C LEU A 207 -0.09 3.89 -6.67
N GLU A 208 1.02 4.58 -6.42
CA GLU A 208 1.11 5.58 -5.35
C GLU A 208 0.88 6.99 -5.89
N VAL A 209 -0.01 7.74 -5.24
CA VAL A 209 -0.35 9.16 -5.52
C VAL A 209 -0.01 10.03 -4.30
N ASN A 210 0.17 11.33 -4.49
CA ASN A 210 0.60 12.24 -3.40
C ASN A 210 0.16 13.72 -3.55
N ARG A 211 -0.50 14.10 -4.64
CA ARG A 211 -1.00 15.48 -4.87
C ARG A 211 -2.51 15.51 -5.07
N VAL A 212 -3.25 14.89 -4.15
CA VAL A 212 -4.69 14.66 -4.26
C VAL A 212 -5.50 15.93 -4.01
N GLN A 213 -5.07 16.80 -3.09
CA GLN A 213 -5.73 18.08 -2.86
C GLN A 213 -5.63 19.01 -4.08
N ASP A 214 -4.50 18.98 -4.78
CA ASP A 214 -4.35 19.67 -6.07
C ASP A 214 -5.36 19.15 -7.11
N ALA A 215 -5.58 17.83 -7.15
CA ALA A 215 -6.52 17.19 -8.07
C ALA A 215 -7.97 17.57 -7.76
N ILE A 216 -8.33 17.61 -6.47
CA ILE A 216 -9.63 18.10 -5.99
C ILE A 216 -9.84 19.57 -6.39
N ALA A 217 -8.78 20.38 -6.33
CA ALA A 217 -8.80 21.77 -6.78
C ALA A 217 -8.81 21.93 -8.32
N GLY A 218 -8.86 20.84 -9.07
CA GLY A 218 -9.01 20.84 -10.53
C GLY A 218 -7.69 20.84 -11.33
N LYS A 219 -6.53 20.71 -10.69
CA LYS A 219 -5.27 20.57 -11.42
C LYS A 219 -5.14 19.16 -12.01
N THR A 220 -4.45 19.05 -13.14
CA THR A 220 -4.08 17.77 -13.75
C THR A 220 -3.07 17.06 -12.86
N ARG A 221 -3.48 15.92 -12.31
CA ARG A 221 -2.72 15.10 -11.36
C ARG A 221 -2.92 13.62 -11.64
N LEU A 222 -2.10 12.78 -11.04
CA LEU A 222 -2.14 11.33 -11.24
C LEU A 222 -3.53 10.76 -10.88
N SER A 223 -4.12 11.24 -9.79
CA SER A 223 -5.41 10.75 -9.28
C SER A 223 -6.60 11.06 -10.21
N ASN A 224 -6.63 12.19 -10.94
CA ASN A 224 -7.77 12.53 -11.80
C ASN A 224 -7.50 12.31 -13.31
N ALA A 225 -6.25 12.47 -13.77
CA ALA A 225 -5.91 12.41 -15.19
C ALA A 225 -5.40 11.03 -15.63
N VAL A 226 -4.80 10.25 -14.71
CA VAL A 226 -4.24 8.93 -15.03
C VAL A 226 -5.07 7.81 -14.41
N LEU A 227 -5.39 7.90 -13.12
CA LEU A 227 -6.09 6.85 -12.40
C LEU A 227 -7.50 6.57 -12.98
N SER A 228 -8.21 7.62 -13.41
CA SER A 228 -9.53 7.53 -14.05
C SER A 228 -9.52 6.74 -15.37
N LEU A 229 -8.37 6.67 -16.03
CA LEU A 229 -8.15 6.00 -17.31
C LEU A 229 -7.39 4.66 -17.18
N THR A 230 -6.99 4.28 -15.97
CA THR A 230 -6.29 3.03 -15.66
C THR A 230 -7.10 2.20 -14.66
N ASN A 231 -6.59 1.06 -14.21
CA ASN A 231 -7.23 0.27 -13.15
C ASN A 231 -6.22 -0.61 -12.38
N PRO A 232 -5.29 -0.01 -11.62
CA PRO A 232 -4.36 -0.77 -10.77
C PRO A 232 -5.14 -1.62 -9.75
N ASP A 233 -4.55 -2.67 -9.18
CA ASP A 233 -5.22 -3.47 -8.14
C ASP A 233 -5.56 -2.63 -6.93
N PHE A 234 -4.64 -1.76 -6.53
CA PHE A 234 -4.81 -0.87 -5.41
C PHE A 234 -4.17 0.50 -5.64
N VAL A 235 -4.49 1.45 -4.76
CA VAL A 235 -3.89 2.78 -4.74
C VAL A 235 -3.35 3.09 -3.35
N SER A 236 -2.09 3.48 -3.31
CA SER A 236 -1.41 3.99 -2.13
C SER A 236 -1.46 5.51 -2.16
N TYR A 237 -1.75 6.15 -1.03
CA TYR A 237 -1.74 7.61 -0.93
C TYR A 237 -0.67 8.08 0.07
N SER A 238 0.35 8.77 -0.43
CA SER A 238 1.23 9.57 0.43
C SER A 238 0.49 10.85 0.81
N ALA A 239 0.02 10.90 2.06
CA ALA A 239 -1.06 11.79 2.48
C ALA A 239 -0.58 13.15 3.00
N TYR A 240 0.67 13.54 2.74
CA TYR A 240 1.25 14.76 3.29
C TYR A 240 0.46 16.04 2.94
N ASP A 241 -0.21 16.09 1.78
CA ASP A 241 -1.05 17.23 1.38
C ASP A 241 -2.44 17.26 2.05
N SER A 242 -2.84 16.21 2.78
CA SER A 242 -4.12 16.13 3.51
C SER A 242 -3.98 16.11 5.04
N ILE A 243 -2.76 16.15 5.58
CA ILE A 243 -2.51 16.07 7.03
C ILE A 243 -2.01 17.37 7.67
N GLY A 244 -1.94 18.46 6.89
CA GLY A 244 -1.54 19.78 7.39
C GLY A 244 -2.67 20.60 8.04
N GLY A 245 -3.92 20.13 7.99
CA GLY A 245 -5.09 20.81 8.52
C GLY A 245 -5.97 19.93 9.41
N ASP A 246 -7.29 20.03 9.26
CA ASP A 246 -8.24 19.15 9.96
C ASP A 246 -8.21 17.74 9.33
N ILE A 247 -7.31 16.90 9.84
CA ILE A 247 -7.02 15.53 9.35
C ILE A 247 -8.31 14.71 9.21
N GLU A 248 -9.17 14.73 10.24
CA GLU A 248 -10.38 13.90 10.27
C GLU A 248 -11.46 14.36 9.27
N LYS A 249 -11.37 15.59 8.76
CA LYS A 249 -12.23 16.07 7.66
C LYS A 249 -11.58 15.95 6.29
N GLN A 250 -10.32 16.33 6.15
CA GLN A 250 -9.64 16.41 4.84
C GLN A 250 -9.29 15.03 4.30
N LEU A 251 -8.79 14.14 5.15
CA LEU A 251 -8.28 12.85 4.71
C LEU A 251 -9.38 11.93 4.16
N PRO A 252 -10.57 11.80 4.78
CA PRO A 252 -11.67 11.03 4.19
C PRO A 252 -12.12 11.56 2.83
N VAL A 253 -12.16 12.89 2.64
CA VAL A 253 -12.52 13.51 1.35
C VAL A 253 -11.50 13.15 0.27
N ALA A 254 -10.20 13.18 0.59
CA ALA A 254 -9.16 12.75 -0.34
C ALA A 254 -9.28 11.26 -0.69
N LEU A 255 -9.52 10.40 0.31
CA LEU A 255 -9.68 8.95 0.10
C LEU A 255 -10.93 8.64 -0.76
N ASP A 256 -12.06 9.29 -0.49
CA ASP A 256 -13.27 9.18 -1.30
C ASP A 256 -13.03 9.67 -2.73
N PHE A 257 -12.31 10.79 -2.89
CA PHE A 257 -11.94 11.30 -4.20
C PHE A 257 -11.14 10.26 -4.98
N ILE A 258 -10.04 9.73 -4.43
CA ILE A 258 -9.22 8.69 -5.11
C ILE A 258 -10.07 7.46 -5.43
N GLN A 259 -10.88 6.99 -4.46
CA GLN A 259 -11.72 5.81 -4.63
C GLN A 259 -12.78 6.00 -5.73
N SER A 260 -13.28 7.22 -5.94
CA SER A 260 -14.24 7.53 -7.00
C SER A 260 -13.64 7.45 -8.41
N GLN A 261 -12.32 7.54 -8.53
CA GLN A 261 -11.60 7.45 -9.82
C GLN A 261 -11.39 5.99 -10.25
N LEU A 262 -11.60 5.04 -9.33
CA LEU A 262 -11.36 3.63 -9.54
C LEU A 262 -12.58 2.93 -10.15
N LYS A 263 -12.34 2.19 -11.23
CA LYS A 263 -13.33 1.23 -11.77
C LYS A 263 -13.43 0.02 -10.85
N THR A 264 -14.58 -0.65 -10.81
CA THR A 264 -14.67 -1.94 -10.09
C THR A 264 -13.70 -2.95 -10.69
N LYS A 265 -13.02 -3.74 -9.86
CA LYS A 265 -12.11 -4.80 -10.31
C LYS A 265 -12.51 -6.13 -9.69
N ALA A 266 -12.78 -7.13 -10.54
CA ALA A 266 -13.27 -8.43 -10.08
C ALA A 266 -12.22 -9.12 -9.18
N GLY A 267 -12.70 -9.80 -8.13
CA GLY A 267 -11.84 -10.51 -7.18
C GLY A 267 -11.16 -9.63 -6.12
N LEU A 268 -11.35 -8.30 -6.17
CA LEU A 268 -10.82 -7.36 -5.18
C LEU A 268 -11.94 -6.74 -4.32
N PRO A 269 -11.63 -6.26 -3.10
CA PRO A 269 -12.59 -5.55 -2.27
C PRO A 269 -13.06 -4.24 -2.94
N ALA A 270 -14.21 -3.72 -2.51
CA ALA A 270 -14.72 -2.45 -3.01
C ALA A 270 -13.79 -1.26 -2.68
N LYS A 271 -13.27 -1.23 -1.44
CA LYS A 271 -12.28 -0.24 -1.01
C LYS A 271 -10.87 -0.71 -1.35
N ARG A 272 -10.20 0.02 -2.24
CA ARG A 272 -8.87 -0.34 -2.80
C ARG A 272 -7.83 0.76 -2.59
N VAL A 273 -8.16 1.78 -1.81
CA VAL A 273 -7.26 2.91 -1.47
C VAL A 273 -6.78 2.77 -0.03
N TRP A 274 -5.51 3.05 0.24
CA TRP A 274 -4.95 3.12 1.58
C TRP A 274 -4.02 4.31 1.77
N ILE A 275 -3.67 4.61 3.02
CA ILE A 275 -2.67 5.64 3.36
C ILE A 275 -1.30 4.97 3.36
N GLY A 276 -0.53 5.25 2.32
CA GLY A 276 0.78 4.67 2.08
C GLY A 276 1.90 5.34 2.83
N GLU A 277 1.72 6.63 3.16
CA GLU A 277 2.65 7.44 3.93
C GLU A 277 1.91 8.53 4.67
N TYR A 278 2.32 8.75 5.92
CA TYR A 278 2.02 9.92 6.71
C TYR A 278 3.09 10.05 7.79
N GLY A 279 3.35 11.25 8.27
CA GLY A 279 4.34 11.45 9.32
C GLY A 279 4.44 12.90 9.76
N PHE A 280 5.09 13.12 10.89
CA PHE A 280 5.24 14.44 11.49
C PHE A 280 6.68 14.58 11.99
N PRO A 281 7.50 15.50 11.44
CA PRO A 281 8.95 15.53 11.72
C PRO A 281 9.24 16.10 13.11
N ALA A 282 10.17 15.48 13.84
CA ALA A 282 10.56 15.92 15.18
C ALA A 282 11.12 17.36 15.25
N MET A 283 11.61 17.91 14.14
CA MET A 283 12.03 19.31 14.07
C MET A 283 10.85 20.30 14.21
N ARG A 284 9.60 19.87 13.94
CA ARG A 284 8.39 20.70 14.00
C ARG A 284 7.42 20.25 15.10
N TYR A 285 7.50 18.99 15.53
CA TYR A 285 6.58 18.38 16.47
C TYR A 285 7.35 17.76 17.63
N SER A 286 6.89 17.99 18.85
CA SER A 286 7.37 17.21 19.99
C SER A 286 7.00 15.73 19.82
N PRO A 287 7.67 14.80 20.52
CA PRO A 287 7.32 13.39 20.46
C PRO A 287 5.84 13.10 20.80
N GLN A 288 5.24 13.88 21.72
CA GLN A 288 3.82 13.76 22.06
C GLN A 288 2.91 14.31 20.96
N GLN A 289 3.30 15.41 20.31
CA GLN A 289 2.53 15.94 19.17
C GLN A 289 2.58 14.99 17.97
N GLN A 290 3.77 14.48 17.63
CA GLN A 290 3.94 13.48 16.57
C GLN A 290 3.02 12.26 16.79
N ASP A 291 2.96 11.75 18.02
CA ASP A 291 2.04 10.66 18.38
C ASP A 291 0.57 11.07 18.25
N ARG A 292 0.18 12.21 18.82
CA ARG A 292 -1.22 12.68 18.78
C ARG A 292 -1.72 12.88 17.34
N GLU A 293 -0.96 13.58 16.50
CA GLU A 293 -1.37 13.80 15.11
C GLU A 293 -1.40 12.49 14.31
N SER A 294 -0.48 11.56 14.58
CA SER A 294 -0.51 10.22 13.99
C SER A 294 -1.76 9.44 14.37
N ARG A 295 -2.24 9.55 15.62
CA ARG A 295 -3.49 8.92 16.05
C ARG A 295 -4.68 9.43 15.25
N HIS A 296 -4.75 10.73 14.91
CA HIS A 296 -5.80 11.25 14.04
C HIS A 296 -5.78 10.60 12.66
N VAL A 297 -4.59 10.42 12.06
CA VAL A 297 -4.46 9.73 10.76
C VAL A 297 -4.88 8.26 10.86
N MET A 298 -4.40 7.53 11.88
CA MET A 298 -4.77 6.13 12.12
C MET A 298 -6.28 5.97 12.32
N ARG A 299 -6.90 6.89 13.05
CA ARG A 299 -8.35 6.94 13.28
C ARG A 299 -9.13 7.18 12.00
N ALA A 300 -8.72 8.17 11.21
CA ALA A 300 -9.33 8.44 9.90
C ALA A 300 -9.21 7.22 8.96
N ALA A 301 -8.06 6.52 8.97
CA ALA A 301 -7.85 5.31 8.19
C ALA A 301 -8.80 4.16 8.59
N LEU A 302 -8.95 3.91 9.89
CA LEU A 302 -9.86 2.88 10.41
C LEU A 302 -11.32 3.22 10.11
N ASN A 303 -11.72 4.48 10.33
CA ASN A 303 -13.07 4.95 10.08
C ASN A 303 -13.43 4.89 8.58
N TRP A 304 -12.50 5.28 7.70
CA TRP A 304 -12.69 5.15 6.26
C TRP A 304 -12.63 3.69 5.80
N GLY A 305 -11.93 2.80 6.51
CA GLY A 305 -11.81 1.40 6.13
C GLY A 305 -10.62 1.10 5.22
N CYS A 306 -9.52 1.84 5.37
CA CYS A 306 -8.30 1.60 4.62
C CYS A 306 -7.77 0.17 4.86
N PRO A 307 -7.26 -0.51 3.82
CA PRO A 307 -6.47 -1.72 3.97
C PRO A 307 -5.22 -1.52 4.83
N PHE A 308 -4.56 -0.35 4.70
CA PHE A 308 -3.33 0.00 5.39
C PHE A 308 -3.28 1.47 5.82
N ALA A 309 -2.50 1.77 6.85
CA ALA A 309 -2.06 3.10 7.24
C ALA A 309 -0.59 3.02 7.69
N LEU A 310 0.32 3.51 6.85
CA LEU A 310 1.75 3.31 7.04
C LEU A 310 2.45 4.62 7.45
N TYR A 311 2.99 4.63 8.66
CA TYR A 311 3.77 5.75 9.17
C TYR A 311 5.13 5.83 8.48
N TRP A 312 5.57 7.03 8.13
CA TRP A 312 6.92 7.35 7.70
C TRP A 312 7.72 7.88 8.90
N GLU A 313 8.72 7.16 9.40
CA GLU A 313 9.10 5.76 9.16
C GLU A 313 9.79 5.15 10.41
N PHE A 314 10.29 3.90 10.34
CA PHE A 314 10.91 3.25 11.51
C PHE A 314 12.16 3.99 12.01
N TYR A 315 13.14 4.19 11.13
CA TYR A 315 14.35 5.00 11.34
C TYR A 315 14.40 6.11 10.30
N ASN A 316 14.65 7.34 10.74
CA ASN A 316 14.64 8.49 9.83
C ASN A 316 15.69 8.38 8.72
N ASN A 317 15.30 8.72 7.50
CA ASN A 317 16.20 8.90 6.36
C ASN A 317 16.38 10.38 5.94
N GLU A 318 15.48 11.27 6.36
CA GLU A 318 15.46 12.69 6.00
C GLU A 318 16.51 13.47 6.79
N VAL A 319 17.66 13.75 6.17
CA VAL A 319 18.79 14.47 6.78
C VAL A 319 19.10 15.71 5.94
N GLU A 320 19.05 16.89 6.56
CA GLU A 320 19.36 18.17 5.92
C GLU A 320 20.49 18.84 6.71
N ASP A 321 21.56 19.26 6.03
CA ASP A 321 22.76 19.85 6.64
C ASP A 321 23.32 19.04 7.83
N GLY A 322 23.29 17.71 7.70
CA GLY A 322 23.74 16.76 8.72
C GLY A 322 22.81 16.65 9.94
N LYS A 323 21.63 17.28 9.91
CA LYS A 323 20.63 17.24 10.98
C LYS A 323 19.45 16.37 10.58
N GLN A 324 19.02 15.53 11.51
CA GLN A 324 17.85 14.68 11.35
C GLN A 324 16.56 15.54 11.35
N GLN A 325 15.70 15.36 10.35
CA GLN A 325 14.37 16.00 10.31
C GLN A 325 13.40 15.33 11.30
N GLY A 326 13.55 14.01 11.49
CA GLY A 326 12.97 13.28 12.61
C GLY A 326 11.62 12.63 12.34
N PHE A 327 11.40 12.12 11.15
CA PHE A 327 10.29 11.22 10.82
C PHE A 327 10.58 9.79 11.29
N TRP A 328 10.84 9.61 12.58
CA TRP A 328 11.23 8.30 13.14
C TRP A 328 10.17 7.72 14.08
N MET A 329 10.24 6.42 14.30
CA MET A 329 9.66 5.74 15.46
C MET A 329 10.70 5.49 16.54
N VAL A 330 11.95 5.28 16.14
CA VAL A 330 13.11 5.17 17.03
C VAL A 330 14.13 6.19 16.56
N ASP A 331 14.54 7.10 17.45
CA ASP A 331 15.42 8.21 17.07
C ASP A 331 16.88 7.78 16.84
N ASP A 332 17.72 8.73 16.42
CA ASP A 332 19.16 8.55 16.18
C ASP A 332 19.98 8.26 17.45
N LYS A 333 19.33 8.23 18.62
CA LYS A 333 19.91 7.85 19.93
C LYS A 333 19.37 6.51 20.42
N ASN A 334 18.72 5.75 19.55
CA ASN A 334 18.08 4.47 19.83
C ASN A 334 16.95 4.56 20.88
N GLN A 335 16.25 5.70 20.95
CA GLN A 335 15.11 5.88 21.85
C GLN A 335 13.80 5.69 21.09
N GLN A 336 13.00 4.74 21.57
CA GLN A 336 11.65 4.51 21.07
C GLN A 336 10.75 5.69 21.44
N GLN A 337 10.21 6.37 20.44
CA GLN A 337 9.32 7.52 20.60
C GLN A 337 7.90 7.08 20.97
N PRO A 338 7.03 7.99 21.47
CA PRO A 338 5.65 7.66 21.82
C PRO A 338 4.88 6.99 20.67
N ILE A 339 5.10 7.40 19.42
CA ILE A 339 4.44 6.79 18.26
C ILE A 339 4.79 5.31 18.03
N TYR A 340 6.02 4.89 18.33
CA TYR A 340 6.41 3.48 18.36
C TYR A 340 5.57 2.70 19.37
N ARG A 341 5.42 3.26 20.58
CA ARG A 341 4.67 2.63 21.68
C ARG A 341 3.19 2.53 21.33
N THR A 342 2.62 3.54 20.69
CA THR A 342 1.25 3.53 20.19
C THR A 342 1.02 2.41 19.19
N HIS A 343 1.91 2.27 18.20
CA HIS A 343 1.84 1.17 17.22
C HIS A 343 1.97 -0.19 17.90
N GLN A 344 2.94 -0.36 18.80
CA GLN A 344 3.15 -1.60 19.55
C GLN A 344 1.93 -2.00 20.39
N GLN A 345 1.36 -1.06 21.12
CA GLN A 345 0.16 -1.30 21.94
C GLN A 345 -1.07 -1.59 21.07
N PHE A 346 -1.27 -0.83 19.99
CA PHE A 346 -2.35 -1.05 19.05
C PHE A 346 -2.30 -2.47 18.47
N LEU A 347 -1.14 -2.90 17.97
CA LEU A 347 -0.95 -4.22 17.35
C LEU A 347 -1.12 -5.35 18.37
N LYS A 348 -0.65 -5.16 19.61
CA LYS A 348 -0.88 -6.10 20.71
C LYS A 348 -2.37 -6.23 21.05
N SER A 349 -3.09 -5.12 21.15
CA SER A 349 -4.54 -5.09 21.41
C SER A 349 -5.32 -5.72 20.27
N ALA A 350 -4.92 -5.45 19.02
CA ALA A 350 -5.51 -6.00 17.81
C ALA A 350 -5.44 -7.53 17.78
N ARG A 351 -4.26 -8.11 18.05
CA ARG A 351 -4.06 -9.57 18.11
C ARG A 351 -4.90 -10.21 19.23
N THR A 352 -4.91 -9.60 20.42
CA THR A 352 -5.73 -10.06 21.55
C THR A 352 -7.21 -10.07 21.19
N TYR A 353 -7.71 -8.96 20.63
CA TYR A 353 -9.12 -8.83 20.25
C TYR A 353 -9.53 -9.86 19.20
N VAL A 354 -8.75 -10.04 18.13
CA VAL A 354 -9.07 -11.02 17.08
C VAL A 354 -9.06 -12.46 17.63
N ALA A 355 -8.10 -12.80 18.49
CA ALA A 355 -8.05 -14.11 19.14
C ALA A 355 -9.26 -14.35 20.05
N ASP A 356 -9.62 -13.37 20.87
CA ASP A 356 -10.77 -13.42 21.77
C ASP A 356 -12.09 -13.49 21.02
N PHE A 357 -12.24 -12.69 19.96
CA PHE A 357 -13.41 -12.69 19.10
C PHE A 357 -13.57 -14.07 18.44
N LYS A 358 -12.49 -14.66 17.91
CA LYS A 358 -12.50 -16.02 17.35
C LYS A 358 -12.89 -17.07 18.38
N ARG A 359 -12.35 -17.00 19.59
CA ARG A 359 -12.70 -17.93 20.68
C ARG A 359 -14.18 -17.85 21.05
N LYS A 360 -14.76 -16.63 21.08
CA LYS A 360 -16.15 -16.40 21.51
C LYS A 360 -17.19 -16.63 20.40
N GLN A 361 -16.86 -16.27 19.16
CA GLN A 361 -17.80 -16.24 18.03
C GLN A 361 -17.56 -17.35 17.00
N GLY A 362 -16.49 -18.14 17.13
CA GLY A 362 -16.12 -19.19 16.17
C GLY A 362 -15.61 -18.67 14.81
N ARG A 363 -15.50 -17.35 14.63
CA ARG A 363 -14.99 -16.67 13.42
C ARG A 363 -14.11 -15.49 13.80
N VAL A 364 -13.26 -15.01 12.91
CA VAL A 364 -12.57 -13.72 13.08
C VAL A 364 -13.57 -12.55 12.90
N PRO A 365 -13.30 -11.36 13.47
CA PRO A 365 -14.17 -10.20 13.26
C PRO A 365 -14.18 -9.79 11.77
N SER A 366 -15.25 -9.16 11.31
CA SER A 366 -15.25 -8.46 10.02
C SER A 366 -14.34 -7.24 10.09
N ARG A 367 -14.03 -6.64 8.93
CA ARG A 367 -13.23 -5.41 8.89
C ARG A 367 -13.91 -4.28 9.65
N GLU A 368 -15.23 -4.15 9.51
CA GLU A 368 -16.05 -3.15 10.19
C GLU A 368 -16.08 -3.35 11.71
N GLU A 369 -16.29 -4.59 12.17
CA GLU A 369 -16.28 -4.94 13.60
C GLU A 369 -14.92 -4.62 14.24
N PHE A 370 -13.83 -4.97 13.56
CA PHE A 370 -12.48 -4.65 14.02
C PHE A 370 -12.22 -3.15 14.02
N ASN A 371 -12.51 -2.44 12.93
CA ASN A 371 -12.24 -1.01 12.84
C ASN A 371 -12.98 -0.22 13.91
N LEU A 372 -14.28 -0.50 14.09
CA LEU A 372 -15.10 0.14 15.12
C LEU A 372 -14.52 -0.08 16.52
N HIS A 373 -14.04 -1.29 16.82
CA HIS A 373 -13.47 -1.60 18.11
C HIS A 373 -12.07 -0.99 18.30
N ALA A 374 -11.22 -1.07 17.28
CA ALA A 374 -9.83 -0.63 17.31
C ALA A 374 -9.68 0.88 17.54
N MET A 375 -10.67 1.68 17.14
CA MET A 375 -10.73 3.11 17.40
C MET A 375 -10.65 3.47 18.90
N ASN A 376 -11.08 2.57 19.79
CA ASN A 376 -11.02 2.79 21.24
C ASN A 376 -9.59 2.70 21.80
N TRP A 377 -8.65 2.14 21.04
CA TRP A 377 -7.23 2.03 21.43
C TRP A 377 -6.41 3.26 21.03
N LEU A 378 -7.03 4.21 20.35
CA LEU A 378 -6.41 5.45 19.88
C LEU A 378 -7.10 6.66 20.52
N PRO A 379 -7.01 6.83 21.86
CA PRO A 379 -7.49 8.04 22.52
C PRO A 379 -6.68 9.25 22.05
N LEU A 380 -7.34 10.40 21.92
CA LEU A 380 -6.76 11.67 21.49
C LEU A 380 -6.40 12.61 22.66
N GLN A 381 -6.42 12.09 23.89
CA GLN A 381 -6.23 12.87 25.12
C GLN A 381 -4.84 13.51 25.20
#